data_AF-A0A2V9LMT8-F1
#
_entry.id   AF-A0A2V9LMT8-F1
#
_cell.length_a   1.000
_cell.length_b   1.000
_cell.length_c   1.000
_cell.angle_alpha   90.00
_cell.angle_beta   90.00
_cell.angle_gamma   90.00
#
_symmetry.space_group_name_H-M   'P 1'
#
loop_
_entity.id
_entity.type
_entity.pdbx_description
1 polymer ?
#
loop_
_entity_poly.entity_id
_entity_poly.type
_entity_poly.pdbx_seq_one_letter_code
_entity_poly.pdbx_strand_id
1 'polypeptide(L)' 'MPEPLPVLPTSIQYCRRLRCKEMFIDTGEPFDIASIGSGIHWCGQTQQVLGPDGQVAEPANCKTGRGCFEAL' A
#
# COMPACT_ATOMS: atom_id res chain seq x y z
N MET A 1 -12.71 -6.43 26.37
CA MET A 1 -13.49 -5.98 25.19
C MET A 1 -12.48 -5.69 24.10
N PRO A 2 -12.58 -6.29 22.90
CA PRO A 2 -11.64 -5.96 21.83
C PRO A 2 -11.89 -4.52 21.38
N GLU A 3 -10.81 -3.76 21.30
CA GLU A 3 -10.80 -2.36 20.88
C GLU A 3 -11.28 -2.26 19.42
N PRO A 4 -12.17 -1.31 19.07
CA PRO A 4 -12.62 -1.16 17.69
C PRO A 4 -11.47 -0.68 16.82
N LEU A 5 -11.11 -1.48 15.81
CA LEU A 5 -10.08 -1.13 14.84
C LEU A 5 -10.43 0.20 14.17
N PRO A 6 -9.46 1.13 13.99
CA PRO A 6 -9.70 2.42 13.37
C PRO A 6 -10.19 2.21 11.93
N VAL A 7 -11.38 2.73 11.65
CA VAL A 7 -12.00 2.71 10.32
C VAL A 7 -11.22 3.69 9.43
N LEU A 8 -10.42 3.16 8.50
CA LEU A 8 -9.67 3.98 7.56
C LEU A 8 -10.63 4.74 6.63
N PRO A 9 -10.28 5.97 6.20
CA PRO A 9 -11.16 6.81 5.38
C PRO A 9 -11.60 6.11 4.09
N THR A 10 -12.91 6.09 3.86
CA THR A 10 -13.59 5.40 2.75
C THR A 10 -13.28 5.98 1.36
N SER A 11 -12.54 7.09 1.26
CA SER A 11 -12.22 7.78 0.00
C SER A 11 -10.74 7.74 -0.38
N ILE A 12 -9.95 6.82 0.18
CA ILE A 12 -8.56 6.61 -0.24
C ILE A 12 -8.59 5.79 -1.53
N GLN A 13 -8.06 6.33 -2.62
CA GLN A 13 -7.78 5.56 -3.84
C GLN A 13 -6.67 4.56 -3.49
N TYR A 14 -6.98 3.26 -3.42
CA TYR A 14 -5.97 2.23 -3.18
C TYR A 14 -5.83 1.29 -4.38
N CYS A 15 -4.60 0.84 -4.56
CA CYS A 15 -4.24 -0.06 -5.63
C CYS A 15 -4.26 -1.45 -5.02
N ARG A 16 -5.34 -2.20 -5.22
CA ARG A 16 -5.53 -3.53 -4.61
C ARG A 16 -4.38 -4.50 -4.87
N ARG A 17 -3.66 -4.32 -5.98
CA ARG A 17 -2.51 -5.14 -6.37
C ARG A 17 -1.17 -4.52 -5.98
N LEU A 18 -1.15 -3.36 -5.32
CA LEU A 18 0.07 -2.80 -4.77
C LEU A 18 0.48 -3.62 -3.55
N ARG A 19 1.74 -4.05 -3.53
CA ARG A 19 2.32 -4.87 -2.47
C ARG A 19 3.59 -4.21 -1.96
N CYS A 20 3.88 -4.38 -0.69
CA CYS A 20 5.16 -4.05 -0.07
C CYS A 20 5.66 -5.27 0.70
N LYS A 21 6.98 -5.38 0.85
CA LYS A 21 7.62 -6.42 1.68
C LYS A 21 8.32 -5.65 2.77
N GLU A 22 7.76 -5.72 3.96
CA GLU A 22 8.35 -5.07 5.11
C GLU A 22 8.69 -6.10 6.17
N MET A 23 9.73 -5.81 6.93
CA MET A 23 10.06 -6.57 8.12
C MET A 23 9.23 -6.02 9.27
N PHE A 24 8.56 -6.91 10.01
CA PHE A 24 7.97 -6.53 11.28
C PHE A 24 9.08 -6.42 12.33
N ILE A 25 9.15 -5.27 13.00
CA ILE A 25 10.08 -5.02 14.10
C ILE A 25 9.25 -4.61 15.31
N ASP A 26 9.33 -5.40 16.38
CA ASP A 26 8.73 -5.06 17.66
C ASP A 26 9.66 -4.09 18.40
N THR A 27 9.25 -2.83 18.49
CA THR A 27 10.00 -1.77 19.18
C THR A 27 9.52 -1.54 20.60
N GLY A 28 8.42 -2.19 21.03
CA GLY A 28 7.72 -1.86 22.27
C GLY A 28 6.97 -0.52 22.27
N GLU A 29 7.05 0.25 21.17
CA GLU A 29 6.34 1.52 20.98
C GLU A 29 4.97 1.31 20.33
N PRO A 30 4.02 2.23 20.53
CA PRO A 30 2.74 2.21 19.83
C PRO A 30 2.93 2.23 18.30
N PHE A 31 2.09 1.47 17.60
CA PHE A 31 2.14 1.38 16.14
C PHE A 31 1.79 2.71 15.46
N ASP A 32 2.69 3.21 14.60
CA ASP A 32 2.46 4.40 13.77
C ASP A 32 2.59 4.07 12.28
N ILE A 33 1.50 4.24 11.53
CA ILE A 33 1.41 4.02 10.07
C ILE A 33 2.39 4.89 9.28
N ALA A 34 2.69 6.10 9.75
CA ALA A 34 3.63 6.99 9.07
C ALA A 34 5.09 6.52 9.20
N SER A 35 5.40 5.72 10.22
CA SER A 35 6.74 5.18 10.45
C SER A 35 7.02 3.86 9.72
N ILE A 36 6.01 3.28 9.06
CA ILE A 36 6.13 1.94 8.49
C ILE A 36 6.67 1.99 7.07
N GLY A 37 7.69 1.17 6.86
CA GLY A 37 8.04 0.63 5.58
C GLY A 37 9.15 1.38 4.87
N SER A 38 9.94 0.63 4.10
CA SER A 38 11.02 1.12 3.25
C SER A 38 10.56 2.07 2.12
N GLY A 39 9.25 2.22 1.93
CA GLY A 39 8.68 2.87 0.75
C GLY A 39 8.79 2.02 -0.52
N ILE A 40 9.31 0.79 -0.43
CA ILE A 40 9.47 -0.11 -1.57
C ILE A 40 8.16 -0.85 -1.81
N HIS A 41 7.60 -0.60 -2.98
CA HIS A 41 6.35 -1.18 -3.42
C HIS A 41 6.52 -1.83 -4.79
N TRP A 42 5.69 -2.82 -5.09
CA TRP A 42 5.61 -3.43 -6.41
C TRP A 42 4.17 -3.72 -6.80
N CYS A 43 3.95 -3.82 -8.10
CA CYS A 43 2.69 -4.22 -8.68
C CYS A 43 2.61 -5.75 -8.68
N GLY A 44 1.60 -6.33 -8.03
CA GLY A 44 1.36 -7.77 -7.99
C GLY A 44 1.00 -8.39 -9.35
N GLN A 45 0.58 -7.58 -10.34
CA GLN A 45 0.33 -8.06 -11.69
C GLN A 45 1.60 -8.17 -12.54
N THR A 46 2.47 -7.15 -12.50
CA THR A 46 3.74 -7.16 -13.26
C THR A 46 4.88 -7.83 -12.50
N GLN A 47 4.69 -8.03 -11.19
CA GLN A 47 5.71 -8.48 -10.24
C GLN A 47 6.97 -7.61 -10.25
N GLN A 48 6.80 -6.32 -10.53
CA GLN A 48 7.89 -5.36 -10.68
C GLN A 48 7.59 -4.05 -9.95
N VAL A 49 8.65 -3.29 -9.71
CA VAL A 49 8.58 -1.92 -9.14
C VAL A 49 7.85 -0.97 -10.09
N LEU A 50 7.87 -1.27 -11.38
CA LEU A 50 7.08 -0.55 -12.38
C LEU A 50 5.72 -1.23 -12.59
N GLY A 51 4.68 -0.39 -12.61
CA GLY A 51 3.35 -0.78 -13.02
C GLY A 51 3.28 -1.10 -14.53
N PRO A 52 2.13 -1.60 -15.00
CA PRO A 52 1.93 -1.91 -16.42
C PRO A 52 1.93 -0.65 -17.32
N ASP A 53 1.87 0.53 -16.72
CA ASP A 53 2.01 1.84 -17.36
C ASP A 53 3.47 2.33 -17.43
N GLY A 54 4.43 1.52 -16.95
CA GLY A 54 5.85 1.88 -16.89
C GLY A 54 6.20 2.90 -15.79
N GLN A 55 5.23 3.29 -14.96
CA GLN A 55 5.45 4.23 -13.86
C GLN A 55 5.70 3.49 -12.55
N VAL A 56 6.37 4.14 -11.61
CA VAL A 56 6.62 3.57 -10.26
C VAL A 56 5.29 3.15 -9.62
N ALA A 57 5.26 1.95 -9.08
CA ALA A 57 4.15 1.43 -8.31
C ALA A 57 4.27 2.00 -6.89
N GLU A 58 3.52 3.04 -6.57
CA GLU A 58 3.52 3.68 -5.25
C GLU A 58 2.12 4.18 -4.88
N PRO A 59 1.81 4.36 -3.58
CA PRO A 59 0.50 4.83 -3.15
C PRO A 59 0.17 6.24 -3.67
N ALA A 60 1.16 7.14 -3.72
CA ALA A 60 0.98 8.53 -4.14
C ALA A 60 0.50 8.67 -5.59
N ASN A 61 0.83 7.72 -6.45
CA ASN A 61 0.46 7.70 -7.86
C ASN A 61 -0.58 6.59 -8.16
N CYS A 62 -1.34 6.20 -7.14
CA CYS A 62 -2.41 5.24 -7.30
C CYS A 62 -3.68 5.93 -7.85
N LYS A 63 -4.10 5.54 -9.05
CA LYS A 63 -5.21 6.17 -9.77
C LYS A 63 -5.92 5.19 -10.72
N THR A 64 -7.18 5.48 -11.01
CA THR A 64 -7.99 4.80 -12.02
C THR A 64 -7.27 4.75 -13.37
N GLY A 65 -7.30 3.59 -14.03
CA GLY A 65 -6.68 3.38 -15.34
C GLY A 65 -5.26 2.79 -15.31
N ARG A 66 -4.62 2.69 -14.14
CA ARG A 66 -3.41 1.86 -13.99
C ARG A 66 -3.81 0.40 -13.84
N GLY A 67 -3.16 -0.54 -14.52
CA GLY A 67 -3.50 -1.97 -14.35
C GLY A 67 -3.19 -2.53 -12.95
N CYS A 68 -2.35 -1.85 -12.16
CA CYS A 68 -2.14 -2.15 -10.73
C CYS A 68 -3.25 -1.60 -9.81
N PHE A 69 -4.06 -0.66 -10.32
CA PHE A 69 -5.23 -0.12 -9.65
C PHE A 69 -6.43 -1.04 -9.90
N GLU A 70 -7.15 -1.38 -8.84
CA GLU A 70 -8.42 -2.09 -8.91
C GLU A 70 -9.34 -1.34 -7.95
N ALA A 71 -10.40 -0.72 -8.48
CA ALA A 71 -11.44 -0.16 -7.64
C ALA A 71 -12.11 -1.32 -6.90
N LEU A 72 -12.30 -1.16 -5.60
CA LEU A 72 -13.02 -2.12 -4.74
C LEU A 72 -14.50 -1.75 -4.70
#